data_AF-A0A7I4Y760-F1
#
_entry.id   AF-A0A7I4Y760-F1
#
_cell.length_a   1.000
_cell.length_b   1.000
_cell.length_c   1.000
_cell.angle_alpha   90.00
_cell.angle_beta   90.00
_cell.angle_gamma   90.00
#
_symmetry.space_group_name_H-M   'P 1'
#
loop_
_entity.id
_entity.type
_entity.pdbx_description
1 polymer ?
#
loop_
_entity_poly.entity_id
_entity_poly.type
_entity_poly.pdbx_seq_one_letter_code
_entity_poly.pdbx_strand_id
1 'polypeptide(L)'
;MVEDIFQFFWAGGLSPYDLYRHCDPNPAMNGERMTHMLKVAAGYKSSVLSKKKTADLMTCLRAHEPLYEDAPCLNDTDVITYMNDAKVRKALNIPFNLPKWDICSKQVTSTYQKQYGDMAPFIKKIVAANVRVLLYYGDTDMACNLMKGQQSADQFGLKVCWHFRFPRLEQRRVNTRQNSMEI
;
A
#
# COMPACT_ATOMS: atom_id res chain seq x y z
N MET A 1 -13.94 4.03 -11.38
CA MET A 1 -12.81 4.90 -11.01
C MET A 1 -12.06 4.38 -9.78
N VAL A 2 -12.69 4.23 -8.61
CA VAL A 2 -12.01 3.71 -7.40
C VAL A 2 -11.60 2.24 -7.55
N GLU A 3 -12.47 1.41 -8.13
CA GLU A 3 -12.17 0.00 -8.42
C GLU A 3 -11.02 -0.13 -9.43
N ASP A 4 -10.97 0.76 -10.43
CA ASP A 4 -9.91 0.76 -11.45
C ASP A 4 -8.55 1.14 -10.84
N ILE A 5 -8.54 2.07 -9.88
CA ILE A 5 -7.35 2.45 -9.11
C ILE A 5 -6.92 1.29 -8.21
N PHE A 6 -7.87 0.60 -7.57
CA PHE A 6 -7.58 -0.58 -6.75
C PHE A 6 -6.96 -1.70 -7.61
N GLN A 7 -7.57 -2.03 -8.75
CA GLN A 7 -7.01 -3.01 -9.69
C GLN A 7 -5.65 -2.57 -10.23
N PHE A 8 -5.44 -1.28 -10.47
CA PHE A 8 -4.13 -0.76 -10.86
C PHE A 8 -3.08 -0.93 -9.75
N PHE A 9 -3.40 -0.69 -8.49
CA PHE A 9 -2.44 -0.92 -7.40
C PHE A 9 -2.07 -2.40 -7.23
N TRP A 10 -3.05 -3.30 -7.34
CA TRP A 10 -2.83 -4.72 -7.12
C TRP A 10 -2.31 -5.48 -8.36
N ALA A 11 -2.56 -4.99 -9.58
CA ALA A 11 -2.17 -5.65 -10.84
C ALA A 11 -1.22 -4.81 -11.73
N GLY A 12 -0.92 -3.56 -11.34
CA GLY A 12 -0.14 -2.60 -12.12
C GLY A 12 1.38 -2.67 -11.92
N GLY A 13 1.88 -3.61 -11.12
CA GLY A 13 3.32 -3.80 -10.91
C GLY A 13 3.97 -2.82 -9.93
N LEU A 14 3.17 -2.08 -9.17
CA LEU A 14 3.62 -1.34 -7.99
C LEU A 14 3.52 -2.23 -6.75
N SER A 15 4.43 -2.06 -5.79
CA SER A 15 4.29 -2.70 -4.48
C SER A 15 3.17 -2.01 -3.71
N PRO A 16 2.07 -2.71 -3.36
CA PRO A 16 0.97 -2.09 -2.64
C PRO A 16 1.33 -1.76 -1.19
N TYR A 17 2.36 -2.42 -0.64
CA TYR A 17 2.80 -2.25 0.75
C TYR A 17 3.93 -1.23 0.93
N ASP A 18 4.61 -0.87 -0.16
CA ASP A 18 5.69 0.14 -0.13
C ASP A 18 5.88 0.75 -1.53
N LEU A 19 5.33 1.95 -1.73
CA LEU A 19 5.38 2.69 -2.99
C LEU A 19 6.79 2.84 -3.57
N TYR A 20 7.83 2.93 -2.73
CA TYR A 20 9.19 3.19 -3.19
C TYR A 20 9.99 1.90 -3.42
N ARG A 21 9.45 0.74 -3.03
CA ARG A 21 10.13 -0.53 -3.22
C ARG A 21 9.94 -1.03 -4.65
N HIS A 22 11.03 -1.56 -5.20
CA HIS A 22 10.95 -2.32 -6.44
C HIS A 22 10.10 -3.57 -6.21
N CYS A 23 8.89 -3.58 -6.78
CA CYS A 23 8.13 -4.79 -6.97
C CYS A 23 8.63 -5.44 -8.26
N ASP A 24 9.20 -6.63 -8.16
CA ASP A 24 9.64 -7.37 -9.34
C ASP A 24 8.77 -8.63 -9.51
N PRO A 25 7.57 -8.51 -10.10
CA PRO A 25 6.78 -9.68 -10.45
C PRO A 25 7.24 -10.29 -11.79
N ASN A 26 7.90 -9.50 -12.66
CA ASN A 26 8.58 -9.91 -13.89
C ASN A 26 9.29 -8.66 -14.54
N PRO A 27 10.64 -8.58 -14.60
CA PRO A 27 11.35 -7.34 -14.93
C PRO A 27 11.16 -6.88 -16.38
N ALA A 28 10.84 -7.79 -17.30
CA ALA A 28 10.61 -7.48 -18.72
C ALA A 28 9.32 -6.68 -18.97
N MET A 29 8.28 -6.86 -18.14
CA MET A 29 6.96 -6.24 -18.32
C MET A 29 6.86 -4.84 -17.70
N ASN A 30 7.73 -4.54 -16.73
CA ASN A 30 7.74 -3.27 -16.01
C ASN A 30 8.32 -2.11 -16.85
N GLY A 31 9.33 -2.40 -17.69
CA GLY A 31 9.92 -1.40 -18.59
C GLY A 31 8.92 -0.86 -19.61
N GLU A 32 8.15 -1.74 -20.26
CA GLU A 32 7.16 -1.34 -21.27
C GLU A 32 5.95 -0.60 -20.66
N ARG A 33 5.48 -1.03 -19.48
CA ARG A 33 4.34 -0.41 -18.78
C ARG A 33 4.66 0.99 -18.24
N MET A 34 5.85 1.18 -17.64
CA MET A 34 6.28 2.49 -17.14
C MET A 34 6.52 3.48 -18.29
N THR A 35 7.06 3.00 -19.42
CA THR A 35 7.28 3.83 -20.61
C THR A 35 5.96 4.32 -21.22
N HIS A 36 4.90 3.49 -21.19
CA HIS A 36 3.57 3.90 -21.62
C HIS A 36 2.90 4.90 -20.65
N MET A 37 3.10 4.74 -19.35
CA MET A 37 2.61 5.66 -18.31
C MET A 37 3.28 7.04 -18.39
N LEU A 38 4.60 7.09 -18.59
CA LEU A 38 5.34 8.35 -18.81
C LEU A 38 4.85 9.09 -20.06
N LYS A 39 4.54 8.37 -21.14
CA LYS A 39 3.99 8.96 -22.37
C LYS A 39 2.59 9.56 -22.17
N VAL A 40 1.76 8.95 -21.33
CA VAL A 40 0.42 9.46 -20.98
C VAL A 40 0.51 10.64 -20.02
N ALA A 41 1.37 10.58 -19.00
CA ALA A 41 1.58 11.65 -18.03
C ALA A 41 2.28 12.88 -18.62
N ALA A 42 3.17 12.70 -19.61
CA ALA A 42 3.87 13.80 -20.29
C ALA A 42 3.03 14.52 -21.36
N GLY A 43 1.73 14.20 -21.50
CA GLY A 43 0.83 14.89 -22.43
C GLY A 43 1.24 14.77 -23.90
N TYR A 44 2.06 13.79 -24.26
CA TYR A 44 2.60 13.65 -25.62
C TYR A 44 1.49 13.17 -26.55
N LYS A 45 0.84 14.11 -27.24
CA LYS A 45 -0.05 13.82 -28.37
C LYS A 45 0.78 13.29 -29.54
N SER A 46 1.12 12.00 -29.51
CA SER A 46 1.48 11.31 -30.74
C SER A 46 0.20 11.13 -31.54
N SER A 47 0.01 12.01 -32.51
CA SER A 47 -0.76 11.69 -33.71
C SER A 47 -0.19 10.39 -34.31
N VAL A 48 -1.04 9.61 -34.96
CA VAL A 48 -0.74 8.29 -35.56
C VAL A 48 -0.78 7.13 -34.56
N LEU A 49 -1.99 6.67 -34.21
CA LEU A 49 -2.35 5.25 -34.26
C LEU A 49 -3.86 5.06 -34.08
N SER A 50 -4.44 4.49 -35.13
CA SER A 50 -5.78 3.91 -35.33
C SER A 50 -6.72 3.78 -34.11
N LYS A 51 -7.99 4.16 -34.34
CA LYS A 51 -9.16 4.03 -33.47
C LYS A 51 -9.50 2.56 -33.10
N LYS A 52 -8.65 1.88 -32.33
CA LYS A 52 -8.95 0.56 -31.71
C LYS A 52 -8.04 0.33 -30.50
N LYS A 53 -8.25 0.96 -29.33
CA LYS A 53 -7.38 0.65 -28.16
C LYS A 53 -7.83 1.05 -26.75
N THR A 54 -9.13 1.22 -26.46
CA THR A 54 -9.58 1.31 -25.06
C THR A 54 -9.88 -0.06 -24.42
N ALA A 55 -10.18 -1.07 -25.23
CA ALA A 55 -10.37 -2.44 -24.75
C ALA A 55 -9.06 -3.16 -24.39
N ASP A 56 -7.94 -2.77 -25.02
CA ASP A 56 -6.67 -3.51 -24.97
C ASP A 56 -5.92 -3.33 -23.63
N LEU A 57 -5.96 -2.12 -23.05
CA LEU A 57 -5.28 -1.84 -21.78
C LEU A 57 -5.92 -2.61 -20.60
N MET A 58 -7.25 -2.60 -20.51
CA MET A 58 -7.97 -3.37 -19.50
C MET A 58 -7.87 -4.88 -19.72
N THR A 59 -7.70 -5.33 -20.97
CA THR A 59 -7.48 -6.76 -21.27
C THR A 59 -6.08 -7.20 -20.87
N CYS A 60 -5.05 -6.36 -21.08
CA CYS A 60 -3.68 -6.60 -20.59
C CYS A 60 -3.55 -6.54 -19.06
N LEU A 61 -4.35 -5.70 -18.39
CA LEU A 61 -4.43 -5.66 -16.92
C LEU A 61 -5.18 -6.87 -16.35
N ARG A 62 -6.14 -7.45 -17.10
CA ARG A 62 -6.84 -8.70 -16.75
C ARG A 62 -6.09 -9.97 -17.11
N ALA A 63 -5.09 -9.90 -18.00
CA ALA A 63 -4.39 -11.07 -18.53
C ALA A 63 -3.47 -11.77 -17.51
N HIS A 64 -3.28 -11.19 -16.33
CA HIS A 64 -2.69 -11.89 -15.20
C HIS A 64 -3.77 -12.10 -14.14
N GLU A 65 -4.02 -13.37 -13.78
CA GLU A 65 -4.75 -13.66 -12.55
C GLU A 65 -4.13 -12.80 -11.43
N PRO A 66 -4.94 -12.15 -10.58
CA PRO A 66 -4.43 -11.63 -9.33
C PRO A 66 -3.74 -12.81 -8.65
N LEU A 67 -2.42 -12.72 -8.45
CA LEU A 67 -1.68 -13.64 -7.61
C LEU A 67 -2.26 -13.48 -6.21
N TYR A 68 -3.34 -14.22 -5.96
CA TYR A 68 -4.09 -14.27 -4.71
C TYR A 68 -3.56 -15.39 -3.82
N GLU A 69 -2.49 -16.05 -4.28
CA GLU A 69 -1.83 -17.14 -3.59
C GLU A 69 -0.86 -16.57 -2.53
N ASP A 70 -0.14 -15.48 -2.86
CA ASP A 70 0.85 -14.82 -2.00
C ASP A 70 0.66 -13.30 -1.97
N ALA A 71 1.17 -12.64 -0.92
CA ALA A 71 1.19 -11.19 -0.86
C ALA A 71 2.10 -10.65 -2.00
N PRO A 72 1.56 -9.83 -2.93
CA PRO A 72 2.33 -9.41 -4.09
C PRO A 72 3.55 -8.60 -3.69
N CYS A 73 4.63 -8.77 -4.46
CA CYS A 73 5.88 -8.03 -4.28
C CYS A 73 6.67 -8.38 -3.00
N LEU A 74 6.35 -9.49 -2.34
CA LEU A 74 7.10 -10.04 -1.22
C LEU A 74 7.77 -11.36 -1.65
N ASN A 75 9.02 -11.55 -1.23
CA ASN A 75 9.70 -12.84 -1.38
C ASN A 75 9.63 -13.56 -0.04
N ASP A 76 8.72 -14.53 0.01
CA ASP A 76 8.36 -15.24 1.23
C ASP A 76 9.08 -16.60 1.35
N THR A 77 9.91 -16.94 0.36
CA THR A 77 10.62 -18.22 0.24
C THR A 77 11.41 -18.57 1.49
N ASP A 78 12.13 -17.60 2.06
CA ASP A 78 13.00 -17.82 3.21
C ASP A 78 12.19 -18.21 4.46
N VAL A 79 11.07 -17.51 4.69
CA VAL A 79 10.18 -17.76 5.84
C VAL A 79 9.45 -19.09 5.66
N ILE A 80 8.92 -19.35 4.47
CA ILE A 80 8.24 -20.62 4.14
C ILE A 80 9.20 -21.80 4.33
N THR A 81 10.45 -21.66 3.88
CA THR A 81 11.48 -22.70 4.03
C THR A 81 11.80 -22.94 5.51
N TYR A 82 12.05 -21.87 6.28
CA TYR A 82 12.38 -21.97 7.69
C TYR A 82 11.23 -22.60 8.51
N MET A 83 10.00 -22.15 8.29
CA MET A 83 8.83 -22.61 9.04
C MET A 83 8.44 -24.06 8.70
N ASN A 84 8.86 -24.57 7.53
CA ASN A 84 8.63 -25.96 7.14
C ASN A 84 9.80 -26.90 7.44
N ASP A 85 10.91 -26.40 7.97
CA ASP A 85 12.00 -27.26 8.45
C ASP A 85 11.51 -28.17 9.58
N ALA A 86 11.87 -29.46 9.50
CA ALA A 86 11.39 -30.46 10.44
C ALA A 86 11.86 -30.20 11.88
N LYS A 87 13.06 -29.64 12.07
CA LYS A 87 13.58 -29.29 13.40
C LYS A 87 12.84 -28.09 13.96
N VAL A 88 12.55 -27.08 13.13
CA VAL A 88 11.75 -25.91 13.52
C VAL A 88 10.34 -26.32 13.90
N ARG A 89 9.65 -27.11 13.07
CA ARG A 89 8.31 -27.64 13.37
C ARG A 89 8.29 -28.45 14.66
N LYS A 90 9.31 -29.29 14.89
CA LYS A 90 9.44 -30.05 16.14
C LYS A 90 9.68 -29.13 17.35
N ALA A 91 10.53 -28.12 17.22
CA ALA A 91 10.82 -27.15 18.29
C ALA A 91 9.59 -26.31 18.67
N LEU A 92 8.73 -26.00 17.69
CA LEU A 92 7.47 -25.29 17.89
C LEU A 92 6.31 -26.25 18.29
N ASN A 93 6.59 -27.54 18.51
CA ASN A 93 5.61 -28.56 18.86
C ASN A 93 4.46 -28.72 17.84
N ILE A 94 4.76 -28.56 16.55
CA ILE A 94 3.78 -28.73 15.48
C ILE A 94 3.61 -30.22 15.17
N PRO A 95 2.37 -30.77 15.24
CA PRO A 95 2.11 -32.16 14.88
C PRO A 95 2.53 -32.49 13.44
N PHE A 96 3.07 -33.71 13.26
CA PHE A 96 3.58 -34.17 11.96
C PHE A 96 2.49 -34.39 10.91
N ASN A 97 1.24 -34.58 11.34
CA ASN A 97 0.09 -34.85 10.48
C ASN A 97 -0.56 -33.58 9.90
N LEU A 98 -0.05 -32.39 10.26
CA LEU A 98 -0.54 -31.13 9.70
C LEU A 98 0.10 -30.81 8.35
N PRO A 99 -0.60 -30.10 7.46
CA PRO A 99 -0.05 -29.69 6.17
C PRO A 99 1.18 -28.80 6.31
N LYS A 100 1.82 -28.52 5.17
CA LYS A 100 2.87 -27.51 5.10
C LYS A 100 2.32 -26.16 5.56
N TRP A 101 3.18 -25.42 6.25
CA TRP A 101 2.90 -24.07 6.68
C TRP A 101 3.05 -23.11 5.49
N ASP A 102 2.20 -22.10 5.44
CA ASP A 102 2.22 -21.05 4.42
C ASP A 102 1.87 -19.70 5.06
N ILE A 103 2.23 -18.60 4.41
CA ILE A 103 1.95 -17.24 4.89
C ILE A 103 0.46 -16.91 4.75
N CYS A 104 -0.13 -17.30 3.63
CA CYS A 104 -1.52 -17.02 3.29
C CYS A 104 -2.28 -18.32 3.00
N SER A 105 -3.56 -18.39 3.38
CA SER A 105 -4.43 -19.52 3.04
C SER A 105 -5.46 -19.10 1.99
N LYS A 106 -5.25 -19.52 0.75
CA LYS A 106 -6.18 -19.24 -0.37
C LYS A 106 -7.61 -19.69 -0.07
N GLN A 107 -7.76 -20.82 0.59
CA GLN A 107 -9.08 -21.35 0.98
C GLN A 107 -9.78 -20.43 1.97
N VAL A 108 -9.05 -19.93 2.99
CA VAL A 108 -9.63 -18.99 3.96
C VAL A 108 -9.95 -17.67 3.27
N THR A 109 -9.04 -17.11 2.48
CA THR A 109 -9.26 -15.81 1.83
C THR A 109 -10.43 -15.85 0.84
N SER A 110 -10.62 -16.95 0.11
CA SER A 110 -11.73 -17.08 -0.86
C SER A 110 -13.09 -17.33 -0.22
N THR A 111 -13.12 -17.91 0.99
CA THR A 111 -14.37 -18.24 1.69
C THR A 111 -14.77 -17.21 2.75
N TYR A 112 -13.86 -16.30 3.09
CA TYR A 112 -14.10 -15.31 4.14
C TYR A 112 -15.14 -14.25 3.74
N GLN A 113 -16.11 -14.02 4.63
CA GLN A 113 -17.15 -13.00 4.45
C GLN A 113 -16.92 -11.82 5.41
N LYS A 114 -16.73 -10.62 4.86
CA LYS A 114 -16.57 -9.39 5.65
C LYS A 114 -17.90 -9.01 6.30
N GLN A 115 -17.91 -8.91 7.64
CA GLN A 115 -19.12 -8.62 8.41
C GLN A 115 -19.33 -7.13 8.68
N TYR A 116 -18.24 -6.38 8.83
CA TYR A 116 -18.28 -4.96 9.19
C TYR A 116 -17.56 -4.12 8.13
N GLY A 117 -18.22 -3.06 7.67
CA GLY A 117 -17.63 -2.07 6.76
C GLY A 117 -16.95 -0.90 7.49
N ASP A 118 -17.25 -0.71 8.78
CA ASP A 118 -16.71 0.37 9.60
C ASP A 118 -16.41 -0.13 11.02
N MET A 119 -15.20 0.17 11.48
CA MET A 119 -14.72 -0.18 12.82
C MET A 119 -14.81 0.98 13.82
N ALA A 120 -15.16 2.19 13.38
CA ALA A 120 -15.25 3.37 14.22
C ALA A 120 -16.17 3.21 15.45
N PRO A 121 -17.35 2.55 15.36
CA PRO A 121 -18.21 2.36 16.53
C PRO A 121 -17.55 1.52 17.63
N PHE A 122 -16.72 0.55 17.26
CA PHE A 122 -16.02 -0.31 18.21
C PHE A 122 -14.87 0.43 18.89
N ILE A 123 -14.10 1.18 18.11
CA ILE A 123 -13.01 2.00 18.66
C ILE A 123 -13.57 3.06 19.63
N LYS A 124 -14.69 3.71 19.30
CA LYS A 124 -15.37 4.65 20.21
C LYS A 124 -15.76 4.00 21.54
N LYS A 125 -16.24 2.76 21.53
CA LYS A 125 -16.55 2.01 22.77
C LYS A 125 -15.31 1.74 23.62
N ILE A 126 -14.18 1.38 22.98
CA ILE A 126 -12.90 1.13 23.67
C ILE A 126 -12.37 2.41 24.31
N VAL A 127 -12.42 3.53 23.58
CA VAL A 127 -12.01 4.84 24.11
C VAL A 127 -12.90 5.28 25.28
N ALA A 128 -14.23 5.08 25.16
CA ALA A 128 -15.17 5.39 26.25
C ALA A 128 -14.93 4.54 27.51
N ALA A 129 -14.34 3.36 27.37
CA ALA A 129 -13.91 2.51 28.47
C ALA A 129 -12.54 2.90 29.07
N ASN A 130 -12.00 4.07 28.71
CA ASN A 130 -10.68 4.58 29.14
C ASN A 130 -9.49 3.66 28.77
N VAL A 131 -9.62 2.90 27.68
CA VAL A 131 -8.52 2.10 27.14
C VAL A 131 -7.69 2.96 26.18
N ARG A 132 -6.37 2.89 26.30
CA ARG A 132 -5.43 3.59 25.41
C ARG A 132 -5.41 2.93 24.03
N VAL A 133 -5.68 3.71 22.99
CA VAL A 133 -5.68 3.25 21.59
C VAL A 133 -4.58 3.97 20.81
N LEU A 134 -3.86 3.22 19.97
CA LEU A 134 -2.90 3.75 19.00
C LEU A 134 -3.30 3.28 17.60
N LEU A 135 -3.50 4.23 16.69
CA LEU A 135 -3.58 3.94 15.25
C LEU A 135 -2.28 4.38 14.60
N TYR A 136 -1.61 3.48 13.88
CA TYR A 136 -0.38 3.76 13.16
C TYR A 136 -0.53 3.29 11.71
N TYR A 137 -0.01 4.09 10.78
CA TYR A 137 -0.08 3.83 9.34
C TYR A 137 1.26 4.18 8.70
N GLY A 138 1.70 3.37 7.75
CA GLY A 138 2.83 3.71 6.88
C GLY A 138 2.42 4.77 5.87
N ASP A 139 3.28 5.76 5.63
CA ASP A 139 3.06 6.82 4.63
C ASP A 139 3.26 6.32 3.19
N THR A 140 4.00 5.23 3.01
CA THR A 140 4.23 4.58 1.71
C THR A 140 3.31 3.38 1.43
N ASP A 141 2.48 2.98 2.39
CA ASP A 141 1.49 1.91 2.21
C ASP A 141 0.30 2.42 1.38
N MET A 142 -0.04 1.70 0.33
CA MET A 142 -1.17 2.01 -0.54
C MET A 142 -2.36 1.07 -0.32
N ALA A 143 -2.14 -0.11 0.28
CA ALA A 143 -3.21 -1.05 0.63
C ALA A 143 -4.13 -0.46 1.71
N CYS A 144 -3.55 0.05 2.81
CA CYS A 144 -4.25 0.71 3.91
C CYS A 144 -3.64 2.08 4.22
N ASN A 145 -3.70 2.98 3.24
CA ASN A 145 -2.95 4.23 3.27
C ASN A 145 -3.24 5.17 4.46
N LEU A 146 -2.20 5.96 4.78
CA LEU A 146 -2.21 7.01 5.80
C LEU A 146 -3.41 7.96 5.69
N MET A 147 -3.78 8.38 4.49
CA MET A 147 -4.87 9.35 4.28
C MET A 147 -6.23 8.80 4.75
N LYS A 148 -6.53 7.53 4.42
CA LYS A 148 -7.72 6.85 4.93
C LYS A 148 -7.67 6.69 6.45
N GLY A 149 -6.51 6.36 6.99
CA GLY A 149 -6.29 6.28 8.43
C GLY A 149 -6.58 7.59 9.16
N GLN A 150 -6.04 8.70 8.63
CA GLN A 150 -6.26 10.04 9.17
C GLN A 150 -7.73 10.44 9.13
N GLN A 151 -8.40 10.23 7.99
CA GLN A 151 -9.84 10.48 7.86
C GLN A 151 -10.67 9.67 8.85
N SER A 152 -10.31 8.41 9.11
CA SER A 152 -10.99 7.56 10.10
C SER A 152 -10.75 8.07 11.52
N ALA A 153 -9.53 8.46 11.86
CA ALA A 153 -9.20 9.01 13.18
C ALA A 153 -9.95 10.31 13.47
N ASP A 154 -10.08 11.19 12.47
CA ASP A 154 -10.82 12.46 12.60
C ASP A 154 -12.31 12.23 12.92
N GLN A 155 -12.92 11.16 12.40
CA GLN A 155 -14.32 10.80 12.66
C GLN A 155 -14.60 10.40 14.11
N PHE A 156 -13.57 10.17 14.93
CA PHE A 156 -13.76 9.89 16.35
C PHE A 156 -14.12 11.14 17.16
N GLY A 157 -13.84 12.34 16.65
CA GLY A 157 -14.19 13.61 17.31
C GLY A 157 -13.51 13.80 18.67
N LEU A 158 -12.35 13.17 18.87
CA LEU A 158 -11.58 13.28 20.11
C LEU A 158 -10.83 14.63 20.16
N LYS A 159 -10.66 15.17 21.37
CA LYS A 159 -9.87 16.39 21.56
C LYS A 159 -8.42 16.16 21.16
N VAL A 160 -7.92 16.93 20.20
CA VAL A 160 -6.51 16.91 19.81
C VAL A 160 -5.68 17.57 20.91
N CYS A 161 -4.86 16.78 21.58
CA CYS A 161 -3.95 17.28 22.62
C CYS A 161 -2.61 17.76 22.04
N TRP A 162 -2.18 17.18 20.92
CA TRP A 162 -0.91 17.50 20.28
C TRP A 162 -1.07 17.43 18.76
N HIS A 163 -0.58 18.43 18.06
CA HIS A 163 -0.42 18.40 16.62
C HIS A 163 1.07 18.48 16.32
N PHE A 164 1.63 17.40 15.79
CA PHE A 164 3.01 17.41 15.29
C PHE A 164 3.04 18.24 14.02
N ARG A 165 3.29 19.54 14.18
CA ARG A 165 3.53 20.44 13.06
C ARG A 165 5.00 20.29 12.69
N PHE A 166 5.30 19.72 11.53
CA PHE A 166 6.63 19.91 10.94
C PHE A 166 6.92 21.41 10.93
N PRO A 167 8.08 21.86 11.44
CA PRO A 167 8.46 23.26 11.31
C PRO A 167 8.34 23.62 9.84
N ARG A 168 7.54 24.62 9.49
CA ARG A 168 7.62 25.18 8.14
C ARG A 168 9.07 25.57 7.96
N LEU A 169 9.72 25.04 6.93
CA LEU A 169 10.88 25.69 6.37
C LEU A 169 10.36 27.02 5.82
N GLU A 170 10.30 28.02 6.69
CA GLU A 170 10.17 29.41 6.29
C GLU A 170 11.37 29.65 5.38
N GLN A 171 11.15 29.65 4.06
CA GLN A 171 12.15 30.14 3.12
C GLN A 171 12.39 31.60 3.53
N ARG A 172 13.44 31.82 4.34
CA ARG A 172 13.93 33.16 4.62
C ARG A 172 14.25 33.78 3.27
N ARG A 173 13.39 34.68 2.78
CA ARG A 173 13.80 35.64 1.77
C ARG A 173 14.95 36.41 2.38
N VAL A 174 16.16 36.13 1.93
CA VAL A 174 17.33 36.97 2.20
C VAL A 174 17.07 38.29 1.48
N ASN A 175 16.60 39.28 2.24
CA ASN A 175 16.43 40.64 1.74
C ASN A 175 17.76 41.35 1.97
N THR A 176 18.64 41.32 0.96
CA THR A 176 19.83 42.19 0.93
C THR A 176 19.37 43.63 0.75
N ARG A 177 19.36 44.41 1.82
CA ARG A 177 19.50 45.87 1.74
C ARG A 177 20.65 46.31 2.65
N GLN A 178 21.53 47.09 2.03
CA GLN A 178 22.81 47.55 2.51
C GLN A 178 22.76 48.20 3.89
N ASN A 179 23.81 47.91 4.67
CA ASN A 179 24.27 48.73 5.79
C ASN A 179 24.50 50.17 5.33
N SER A 180 23.86 51.13 5.99
CA SER A 180 24.43 52.44 6.23
C SER A 180 24.72 52.55 7.72
N MET A 181 26.01 52.68 7.98
CA MET A 181 26.72 52.90 9.22
C MET A 181 26.30 54.23 9.86
N GLU A 182 26.11 54.27 11.18
CA GLU A 182 26.34 55.49 11.97
C GLU A 182 26.54 55.13 13.47
N ILE A 183 27.81 55.31 13.87
CA ILE A 183 28.46 55.51 15.19
C ILE A 183 28.29 54.44 16.27
#